data_AF-A0A7S1IGC2-F1
#
_entry.id   AF-A0A7S1IGC2-F1
#
_cell.length_a   1.000
_cell.length_b   1.000
_cell.length_c   1.000
_cell.angle_alpha   90.00
_cell.angle_beta   90.00
_cell.angle_gamma   90.00
#
_symmetry.space_group_name_H-M   'P 1'
#
loop_
_entity.id
_entity.type
_entity.pdbx_description
1 polymer ?
#
loop_
_entity_poly.entity_id
_entity_poly.type
_entity_poly.pdbx_seq_one_letter_code
_entity_poly.pdbx_strand_id
1 'polypeptide(L)'
;PVMLQQNGKSILLIGRPGVGKTSILRELARLLSSDMSLNVVVVDKTCEIAGDGDEPHEAIGSARWMPVGPRSTQAEIMREAVENQSPHVIICDEISTVQ
;
A
#
# COMPACT_ATOMS: atom_id res chain seq x y z
N PRO A 1 7.67 4.07 0.46
CA PRO A 1 8.06 3.07 1.48
C PRO A 1 6.97 2.04 1.60
N VAL A 2 7.32 0.78 1.42
CA VAL A 2 6.40 -0.37 1.42
C VAL A 2 6.67 -1.17 2.69
N MET A 3 5.67 -1.81 3.26
CA MET A 3 5.86 -2.71 4.41
C MET A 3 5.35 -4.11 4.10
N LEU A 4 6.06 -4.82 3.23
CA LEU A 4 5.86 -6.26 3.06
C LEU A 4 6.28 -6.95 4.36
N GLN A 5 5.38 -7.64 5.06
CA GLN A 5 5.72 -8.40 6.27
C GLN A 5 5.73 -9.90 5.98
N GLN A 6 6.89 -10.44 5.63
CA GLN A 6 7.17 -11.88 5.76
C GLN A 6 8.32 -12.07 6.76
N ASN A 7 8.12 -12.93 7.76
CA ASN A 7 9.08 -13.19 8.84
C ASN A 7 9.55 -11.92 9.60
N GLY A 8 8.68 -10.92 9.75
CA GLY A 8 8.95 -9.71 10.55
C GLY A 8 9.94 -8.72 9.93
N LYS A 9 10.26 -8.85 8.63
CA LYS A 9 11.14 -7.91 7.92
C LYS A 9 10.31 -7.00 7.01
N SER A 10 10.71 -5.74 6.88
CA SER A 10 10.14 -4.76 5.94
C SER A 10 11.06 -4.55 4.75
N ILE A 11 10.50 -4.18 3.58
CA ILE A 11 11.25 -3.95 2.34
C ILE A 11 11.04 -2.51 1.86
N LEU A 12 12.13 -1.76 1.71
CA LEU A 12 12.11 -0.39 1.19
C LEU A 12 12.62 -0.33 -0.25
N LEU A 13 11.78 0.12 -1.18
CA LEU A 13 12.19 0.40 -2.56
C LEU A 13 12.65 1.86 -2.71
N ILE A 14 13.91 2.07 -3.11
CA ILE A 14 14.51 3.40 -3.33
C ILE A 14 15.03 3.50 -4.77
N GLY A 15 14.80 4.65 -5.39
CA GLY A 15 15.29 4.93 -6.74
C GLY A 15 14.81 6.29 -7.23
N ARG A 16 15.41 6.78 -8.32
CA ARG A 16 15.07 8.07 -8.93
C ARG A 16 13.57 8.15 -9.30
N PRO A 17 12.98 9.35 -9.44
CA PRO A 17 11.65 9.50 -10.01
C PRO A 17 11.53 8.77 -11.36
N GLY A 18 10.38 8.17 -11.64
CA GLY A 18 10.10 7.51 -12.93
C GLY A 18 10.71 6.11 -13.16
N VAL A 19 11.48 5.55 -12.21
CA VAL A 19 12.10 4.20 -12.39
C VAL A 19 11.13 3.02 -12.21
N GLY A 20 9.83 3.27 -12.07
CA GLY A 20 8.81 2.22 -11.95
C GLY A 20 8.57 1.67 -10.55
N LYS A 21 8.98 2.40 -9.49
CA LYS A 21 8.72 1.98 -8.09
C LYS A 21 7.24 1.69 -7.84
N THR A 22 6.36 2.64 -8.16
CA THR A 22 4.90 2.51 -8.01
C THR A 22 4.35 1.36 -8.85
N SER A 23 4.87 1.13 -10.06
CA SER A 23 4.47 0.00 -10.91
C SER A 23 4.77 -1.34 -10.25
N ILE A 24 5.93 -1.47 -9.58
CA ILE A 24 6.28 -2.66 -8.79
C ILE A 24 5.32 -2.82 -7.60
N LEU A 25 4.95 -1.74 -6.91
CA LEU A 25 4.03 -1.82 -5.77
C LEU A 25 2.66 -2.34 -6.18
N ARG A 26 2.15 -1.82 -7.30
CA ARG A 26 0.85 -2.19 -7.84
C ARG A 26 0.84 -3.66 -8.24
N GLU A 27 1.85 -4.12 -8.95
CA GLU A 27 1.95 -5.52 -9.36
C GLU A 27 2.15 -6.45 -8.15
N LEU A 28 2.92 -6.05 -7.15
CA LEU A 28 3.03 -6.80 -5.89
C LEU A 28 1.69 -6.91 -5.17
N ALA A 29 0.90 -5.83 -5.11
CA ALA A 29 -0.42 -5.86 -4.52
C ALA A 29 -1.33 -6.89 -5.21
N ARG A 30 -1.34 -6.88 -6.55
CA ARG A 30 -2.10 -7.84 -7.37
C ARG A 30 -1.65 -9.28 -7.16
N LEU A 31 -0.35 -9.55 -7.30
CA LEU A 31 0.23 -10.89 -7.15
C LEU A 31 -0.05 -11.47 -5.75
N LEU A 32 0.19 -10.69 -4.71
CA LEU A 32 0.03 -11.15 -3.33
C LEU A 32 -1.46 -11.35 -2.97
N SER A 33 -2.34 -10.46 -3.42
CA SER A 33 -3.76 -10.53 -3.08
C SER A 33 -4.52 -11.58 -3.90
N SER A 34 -4.32 -11.59 -5.22
CA SER A 34 -5.10 -12.43 -6.13
C SER A 34 -4.48 -13.80 -6.31
N ASP A 35 -3.19 -13.86 -6.65
CA ASP A 35 -2.55 -15.12 -7.03
C ASP A 35 -2.16 -15.93 -5.78
N MET A 36 -1.78 -15.24 -4.69
CA MET A 36 -1.42 -15.89 -3.41
C MET A 36 -2.54 -15.87 -2.37
N SER A 37 -3.68 -15.23 -2.67
CA SER A 37 -4.83 -15.13 -1.76
C SER A 37 -4.47 -14.57 -0.37
N LEU A 38 -3.44 -13.71 -0.29
CA LEU A 38 -3.06 -13.06 0.96
C LEU A 38 -3.96 -11.85 1.22
N ASN A 39 -4.22 -11.62 2.50
CA ASN A 39 -4.83 -10.37 2.95
C ASN A 39 -3.83 -9.21 2.79
N VAL A 40 -3.94 -8.49 1.67
CA VAL A 40 -3.11 -7.32 1.35
C VAL A 40 -3.91 -6.05 1.55
N VAL A 41 -3.29 -5.07 2.21
CA VAL A 41 -3.85 -3.72 2.38
C VAL A 41 -2.93 -2.72 1.72
N VAL A 42 -3.48 -1.90 0.82
CA VAL A 42 -2.80 -0.80 0.16
C VAL A 42 -3.20 0.51 0.86
N VAL A 43 -2.27 1.10 1.61
CA VAL A 43 -2.42 2.44 2.20
C VAL A 43 -1.87 3.45 1.19
N ASP A 44 -2.76 4.16 0.51
CA ASP A 44 -2.42 4.96 -0.66
C ASP A 44 -2.57 6.46 -0.37
N LYS A 45 -1.44 7.17 -0.39
CA LYS A 45 -1.40 8.56 0.05
C LYS A 45 -1.80 9.53 -1.06
N THR A 46 -1.21 9.32 -2.23
CA THR A 46 -1.33 10.17 -3.42
C THR A 46 -2.29 9.57 -4.45
N CYS A 47 -2.89 8.42 -4.13
CA CYS A 47 -3.73 7.63 -5.04
C CYS A 47 -2.94 7.11 -6.27
N GLU A 48 -1.62 7.03 -6.16
CA GLU A 48 -0.75 6.55 -7.25
C GLU A 48 -0.83 5.03 -7.45
N ILE A 49 -1.16 4.26 -6.42
CA ILE A 49 -1.16 2.79 -6.50
C ILE A 49 -2.51 2.29 -7.02
N ALA A 50 -3.60 2.68 -6.37
CA ALA A 50 -4.95 2.18 -6.61
C ALA A 50 -5.80 3.08 -7.50
N GLY A 51 -5.30 4.26 -7.90
CA GLY A 51 -6.08 5.24 -8.66
C GLY A 51 -6.95 6.13 -7.78
N ASP A 52 -7.56 7.15 -8.39
CA ASP A 52 -8.32 8.23 -7.75
C ASP A 52 -9.85 8.14 -7.96
N GLY A 53 -10.33 6.97 -8.37
CA GLY A 53 -11.76 6.69 -8.52
C GLY A 53 -12.48 6.42 -7.20
N ASP A 54 -13.80 6.28 -7.26
CA ASP A 54 -14.63 5.92 -6.09
C ASP A 54 -14.37 4.49 -5.59
N GLU A 55 -13.87 3.62 -6.48
CA GLU A 55 -13.46 2.25 -6.20
C GLU A 55 -12.00 2.03 -6.62
N PRO A 56 -11.26 1.10 -5.98
CA PRO A 56 -9.88 0.85 -6.34
C PRO A 56 -9.77 0.24 -7.74
N HIS A 57 -8.78 0.69 -8.50
CA HIS A 57 -8.47 0.15 -9.82
C HIS A 57 -8.11 -1.33 -9.72
N GLU A 58 -8.62 -2.14 -10.66
CA GLU A 58 -8.36 -3.59 -10.79
C GLU A 58 -6.87 -3.99 -10.78
N ALA A 59 -5.97 -3.05 -11.02
CA ALA A 59 -4.54 -3.29 -11.12
C ALA A 59 -3.89 -3.63 -9.77
N ILE A 60 -4.58 -3.42 -8.64
CA ILE A 60 -4.16 -3.94 -7.33
C ILE A 60 -4.74 -5.34 -7.00
N GLY A 61 -5.50 -5.94 -7.93
CA GLY A 61 -6.16 -7.22 -7.72
C GLY A 61 -7.26 -7.14 -6.66
N SER A 62 -7.26 -8.09 -5.73
CA SER A 62 -8.23 -8.19 -4.62
C SER A 62 -7.74 -7.49 -3.35
N ALA A 63 -6.65 -6.72 -3.42
CA ALA A 63 -6.12 -5.99 -2.28
C ALA A 63 -7.13 -4.94 -1.79
N ARG A 64 -7.21 -4.78 -0.46
CA ARG A 64 -8.03 -3.74 0.15
C ARG A 64 -7.35 -2.39 -0.02
N TRP A 65 -8.13 -1.36 -0.34
CA TRP A 65 -7.64 0.00 -0.52
C TRP A 65 -8.03 0.89 0.65
N MET A 66 -7.06 1.61 1.19
CA MET A 66 -7.23 2.61 2.24
C MET A 66 -6.61 3.93 1.79
N PRO A 67 -7.40 4.87 1.23
CA PRO A 67 -6.92 6.19 0.85
C PRO A 67 -6.64 7.04 2.09
N VAL A 68 -5.55 7.82 2.07
CA VAL A 68 -5.12 8.59 3.26
C VAL A 68 -5.69 10.01 3.32
N GLY A 69 -5.75 10.73 2.19
CA GLY A 69 -6.20 12.13 2.16
C GLY A 69 -5.15 13.11 2.72
N PRO A 70 -5.36 13.83 3.84
CA PRO A 70 -4.39 14.75 4.46
C PRO A 70 -3.14 14.07 5.06
N ARG A 71 -1.98 14.75 5.19
CA ARG A 71 -0.74 14.12 5.74
C ARG A 71 -0.88 13.76 7.23
N SER A 72 -1.64 14.55 7.98
CA SER A 72 -1.88 14.36 9.42
C SER A 72 -2.57 13.04 9.76
N THR A 73 -3.34 12.46 8.83
CA THR A 73 -4.11 11.22 9.04
C THR A 73 -3.31 9.96 8.69
N GLN A 74 -2.10 10.08 8.11
CA GLN A 74 -1.34 8.93 7.62
C GLN A 74 -1.03 7.90 8.73
N ALA A 75 -0.56 8.37 9.88
CA ALA A 75 -0.23 7.48 11.00
C ALA A 75 -1.47 6.75 11.55
N GLU A 76 -2.61 7.44 11.61
CA GLU A 76 -3.87 6.88 12.07
C GLU A 76 -4.39 5.79 11.12
N ILE A 77 -4.38 6.07 9.81
CA ILE A 77 -4.83 5.13 8.78
C ILE A 77 -3.90 3.91 8.69
N MET A 78 -2.59 4.12 8.85
CA MET A 78 -1.64 3.01 8.97
C MET A 78 -1.93 2.14 10.21
N ARG A 79 -2.30 2.75 11.34
CA ARG A 79 -2.68 2.00 12.56
C ARG A 79 -3.97 1.22 12.36
N GLU A 80 -4.97 1.85 11.74
CA GLU A 80 -6.25 1.21 11.39
C GLU A 80 -6.06 0.02 10.44
N ALA A 81 -5.16 0.16 9.46
CA ALA A 81 -4.80 -0.93 8.56
C ALA A 81 -4.30 -2.16 9.34
N VAL A 82 -3.48 -1.97 10.37
CA VAL A 82 -2.97 -3.07 11.20
C VAL A 82 -4.07 -3.63 12.10
N GLU A 83 -4.81 -2.78 12.79
CA GLU A 83 -5.74 -3.18 13.85
C GLU A 83 -7.04 -3.80 13.31
N ASN A 84 -7.57 -3.26 12.21
CA ASN A 84 -8.91 -3.61 11.75
C ASN A 84 -8.91 -4.51 10.51
N GLN A 85 -7.83 -4.53 9.73
CA GLN A 85 -7.81 -5.33 8.50
C GLN A 85 -7.15 -6.70 8.69
N SER A 86 -6.44 -6.96 9.80
CA SER A 86 -5.64 -8.19 10.01
C SER A 86 -4.77 -8.57 8.79
N PRO A 87 -3.92 -7.64 8.29
CA PRO A 87 -3.19 -7.85 7.05
C PRO A 87 -2.06 -8.85 7.20
N HIS A 88 -1.84 -9.67 6.17
CA HIS A 88 -0.56 -10.36 6.00
C HIS A 88 0.50 -9.39 5.47
N VAL A 89 0.09 -8.41 4.66
CA VAL A 89 0.99 -7.47 3.96
C VAL A 89 0.36 -6.08 3.91
N ILE A 90 1.16 -5.04 4.18
CA ILE A 90 0.77 -3.64 3.97
C ILE A 90 1.67 -2.99 2.90
N ILE A 91 1.06 -2.44 1.85
CA ILE A 91 1.78 -1.72 0.79
C ILE A 91 1.46 -0.23 0.91
N CYS A 92 2.48 0.62 0.86
CA CYS A 92 2.36 2.08 0.80
C CYS A 92 3.41 2.67 -0.17
N ASP A 93 3.14 3.85 -0.73
CA ASP A 93 4.07 4.53 -1.65
C ASP A 93 5.03 5.48 -0.91
N GLU A 94 4.54 6.14 0.14
CA GLU A 94 5.19 7.18 0.93
C GLU A 94 4.89 7.00 2.42
N ILE A 95 5.87 7.32 3.26
CA ILE A 95 5.77 7.36 4.72
C ILE A 95 6.44 8.68 5.05
N SER A 96 5.64 9.59 5.57
CA SER A 96 6.07 10.92 5.94
C SER A 96 5.68 11.19 7.37
N THR A 97 6.42 12.07 8.03
CA THR A 97 6.04 12.61 9.32
C THR A 97 5.24 13.89 9.13
N VAL A 98 4.44 14.25 10.12
CA VAL A 98 3.86 15.59 10.20
C VAL A 98 5.03 16.57 10.39
N GLN A 99 5.17 17.55 9.50
CA GLN A 99 6.06 18.71 9.68
C GLN A 99 5.20 19.91 10.07
#